data_AF-A0A3M2DPQ1-F1
#
_entry.id   AF-A0A3M2DPQ1-F1
#
_cell.length_a   1.000
_cell.length_b   1.000
_cell.length_c   1.000
_cell.angle_alpha   90.00
_cell.angle_beta   90.00
_cell.angle_gamma   90.00
#
_symmetry.space_group_name_H-M   'P 1'
#
loop_
_entity.id
_entity.type
_entity.pdbx_description
1 polymer ?
#
loop_
_entity_poly.entity_id
_entity_poly.type
_entity_poly.pdbx_seq_one_letter_code
_entity_poly.pdbx_strand_id
1 'polypeptide(L)'
;MYVDAENVPQIINQRAEWWQIDRKKLFLMLPDADDILDLGKSKYQDKLYKMVAVINPGVIIIDSLSTISTKGESAVEDVRNILAFLSGIARGFNVPVLLIHHIKKRSLPGMKSVFVELDLEDLRGSSHIVAIGRTIIGIWQVQTTPDADDGPRKMAVLKSNLGAKPKALGFEMKPLHPAGVTIQWLDSPPEAYRSPTRIDECAEWLLGYLAEMGEPVKPNDVLRAATLQGFSRSTVYRARNALKDAITDTGPSPHAPNNAWKISDVEK
;
A
#
# COMPACT_ATOMS: atom_id res chain seq x y z
N MET A 1 -15.26 9.09 17.44
CA MET A 1 -15.74 7.97 18.28
C MET A 1 -15.19 6.68 17.70
N TYR A 2 -14.75 5.77 18.55
CA TYR A 2 -14.09 4.53 18.18
C TYR A 2 -14.85 3.35 18.79
N VAL A 3 -15.29 2.42 17.96
CA VAL A 3 -15.98 1.20 18.36
C VAL A 3 -14.93 0.09 18.36
N ASP A 4 -14.47 -0.29 19.55
CA ASP A 4 -13.42 -1.27 19.75
C ASP A 4 -14.03 -2.66 19.92
N ALA A 5 -14.11 -3.40 18.82
CA ALA A 5 -14.59 -4.77 18.80
C ALA A 5 -13.48 -5.78 19.12
N GLU A 6 -12.21 -5.35 19.16
CA GLU A 6 -11.08 -6.18 19.58
C GLU A 6 -10.86 -6.15 21.11
N ASN A 7 -11.56 -5.24 21.81
CA ASN A 7 -11.60 -5.12 23.27
C ASN A 7 -10.20 -4.95 23.90
N VAL A 8 -9.38 -4.09 23.30
CA VAL A 8 -8.01 -3.75 23.75
C VAL A 8 -7.84 -2.25 23.95
N PRO A 9 -8.64 -1.62 24.85
CA PRO A 9 -8.65 -0.17 25.03
C PRO A 9 -7.32 0.39 25.55
N GLN A 10 -6.52 -0.42 26.25
CA GLN A 10 -5.21 -0.01 26.76
C GLN A 10 -4.24 0.28 25.61
N ILE A 11 -4.26 -0.55 24.56
CA ILE A 11 -3.42 -0.38 23.38
C ILE A 11 -3.86 0.86 22.60
N ILE A 12 -5.16 1.08 22.44
CA ILE A 12 -5.70 2.26 21.75
C ILE A 12 -5.29 3.54 22.49
N ASN A 13 -5.42 3.56 23.82
CA ASN A 13 -5.04 4.71 24.62
C ASN A 13 -3.53 5.01 24.54
N GLN A 14 -2.68 3.97 24.61
CA GLN A 14 -1.24 4.10 24.46
C GLN A 14 -0.85 4.64 23.07
N ARG A 15 -1.47 4.10 22.01
CA ARG A 15 -1.25 4.60 20.64
C ARG A 15 -1.72 6.04 20.50
N ALA A 16 -2.88 6.40 21.04
CA ALA A 16 -3.39 7.76 21.01
C ALA A 16 -2.43 8.75 21.69
N GLU A 17 -1.80 8.35 22.79
CA GLU A 17 -0.77 9.15 23.46
C GLU A 17 0.48 9.33 22.58
N TRP A 18 1.02 8.25 22.01
CA TRP A 18 2.18 8.32 21.12
C TRP A 18 1.93 9.16 19.86
N TRP A 19 0.71 9.09 19.32
CA TRP A 19 0.29 9.84 18.15
C TRP A 19 -0.20 11.25 18.48
N GLN A 20 -0.08 11.68 19.73
CA GLN A 20 -0.51 13.00 20.21
C GLN A 20 -1.97 13.32 19.88
N ILE A 21 -2.82 12.29 19.85
CA ILE A 21 -4.26 12.44 19.67
C ILE A 21 -4.84 13.04 20.96
N ASP A 22 -5.70 14.06 20.82
CA ASP A 22 -6.44 14.64 21.95
C ASP A 22 -7.42 13.60 22.53
N ARG A 23 -6.96 12.91 23.57
CA ARG A 23 -7.72 11.84 24.25
C ARG A 23 -9.04 12.32 24.86
N LYS A 24 -9.20 13.62 25.13
CA LYS A 24 -10.48 14.18 25.62
C LYS A 24 -11.56 14.16 24.54
N LYS A 25 -11.17 14.01 23.28
CA LYS A 25 -12.05 13.89 22.11
C LYS A 25 -12.12 12.46 21.56
N LEU A 26 -11.44 11.51 22.20
CA LEU A 26 -11.46 10.10 21.86
C LEU A 26 -12.47 9.35 22.74
N PHE A 27 -13.65 9.11 22.18
CA PHE A 27 -14.71 8.35 22.85
C PHE A 27 -14.68 6.89 22.39
N LEU A 28 -14.52 5.97 23.33
CA LEU A 28 -14.51 4.52 23.09
C LEU A 28 -15.89 3.93 23.40
N MET A 29 -16.42 3.14 22.46
CA MET A 29 -17.53 2.24 22.70
C MET A 29 -16.98 0.85 22.96
N LEU A 30 -17.14 0.39 24.20
CA LEU A 30 -16.70 -0.93 24.67
C LEU A 30 -17.91 -1.86 24.85
N PRO A 31 -17.71 -3.19 24.78
CA PRO A 31 -18.72 -4.14 25.23
C PRO A 31 -19.03 -3.95 26.73
N ASP A 32 -20.14 -4.53 27.16
CA ASP A 32 -20.40 -4.64 28.60
C ASP A 32 -19.51 -5.76 29.19
N ALA A 33 -19.34 -5.78 30.52
CA ALA A 33 -18.55 -6.82 31.17
C ALA A 33 -19.07 -8.22 30.80
N ASP A 34 -18.15 -9.13 30.47
CA ASP A 34 -18.41 -10.52 30.05
C ASP A 34 -19.24 -10.69 28.76
N ASP A 35 -19.36 -9.63 27.94
CA ASP A 35 -20.06 -9.67 26.66
C ASP A 35 -19.10 -9.36 25.50
N ILE A 36 -19.49 -9.76 24.28
CA ILE A 36 -18.76 -9.46 23.05
C ILE A 36 -19.55 -8.38 22.31
N LEU A 37 -18.84 -7.37 21.81
CA LEU A 37 -19.45 -6.32 21.02
C LEU A 37 -19.96 -6.90 19.70
N ASP A 38 -21.28 -6.94 19.54
CA ASP A 38 -21.93 -7.55 18.39
C ASP A 38 -22.98 -6.60 17.82
N LEU A 39 -22.65 -5.94 16.71
CA LEU A 39 -23.53 -5.00 16.03
C LEU A 39 -24.68 -5.69 15.28
N GLY A 40 -24.73 -7.02 15.24
CA GLY A 40 -25.91 -7.78 14.83
C GLY A 40 -27.01 -7.79 15.91
N LYS A 41 -26.67 -7.47 17.17
CA LYS A 41 -27.63 -7.39 18.28
C LYS A 41 -28.17 -5.97 18.45
N SER A 42 -29.49 -5.84 18.62
CA SER A 42 -30.17 -4.54 18.86
C SER A 42 -29.58 -3.77 20.04
N LYS A 43 -29.20 -4.47 21.12
CA LYS A 43 -28.53 -3.88 22.30
C LYS A 43 -27.36 -2.97 21.91
N TYR A 44 -26.46 -3.44 21.03
CA TYR A 44 -25.28 -2.68 20.62
C TYR A 44 -25.59 -1.65 19.54
N GLN A 45 -26.57 -1.91 18.66
CA GLN A 45 -27.08 -0.92 17.73
C GLN A 45 -27.68 0.30 18.46
N ASP A 46 -28.50 0.06 19.48
CA ASP A 46 -29.11 1.10 20.31
C ASP A 46 -28.05 1.86 21.12
N LYS A 47 -27.05 1.14 21.66
CA LYS A 47 -25.91 1.76 22.37
C LYS A 47 -25.14 2.69 21.44
N LEU A 48 -24.80 2.24 20.23
CA LEU A 48 -24.13 3.07 19.22
C LEU A 48 -24.98 4.28 18.86
N TYR A 49 -26.26 4.08 18.54
CA TYR A 49 -27.18 5.16 18.17
C TYR A 49 -27.25 6.25 19.26
N LYS A 50 -27.43 5.84 20.53
CA LYS A 50 -27.46 6.77 21.68
C LYS A 50 -26.15 7.51 21.84
N MET A 51 -25.01 6.81 21.71
CA MET A 51 -23.69 7.45 21.80
C MET A 51 -23.50 8.48 20.69
N VAL A 52 -23.85 8.17 19.44
CA VAL A 52 -23.77 9.14 18.33
C VAL A 52 -24.64 10.35 18.58
N ALA A 53 -25.88 10.14 19.04
CA ALA A 53 -26.82 11.23 19.32
C ALA A 53 -26.33 12.18 20.43
N VAL A 54 -25.69 11.63 21.48
CA VAL A 54 -25.19 12.43 22.61
C VAL A 54 -23.84 13.08 22.31
N ILE A 55 -22.92 12.33 21.73
CA ILE A 55 -21.54 12.77 21.50
C ILE A 55 -21.44 13.69 20.28
N ASN A 56 -22.32 13.49 19.28
CA ASN A 56 -22.27 14.14 17.97
C ASN A 56 -20.85 14.08 17.34
N PRO A 57 -20.31 12.86 17.13
CA PRO A 57 -18.92 12.69 16.73
C PRO A 57 -18.66 13.20 15.31
N GLY A 58 -17.48 13.76 15.06
CA GLY A 58 -17.05 14.11 13.69
C GLY A 58 -16.71 12.92 12.80
N VAL A 59 -16.43 11.74 13.39
CA VAL A 59 -16.18 10.48 12.68
C VAL A 59 -16.46 9.29 13.59
N ILE A 60 -16.95 8.20 13.01
CA ILE A 60 -17.11 6.90 13.66
C ILE A 60 -16.11 5.94 13.04
N ILE A 61 -15.27 5.32 13.86
CA ILE A 61 -14.32 4.28 13.44
C ILE A 61 -14.78 2.96 14.03
N ILE A 62 -14.89 1.92 13.20
CA ILE A 62 -15.23 0.55 13.61
C ILE A 62 -14.01 -0.33 13.39
N ASP A 63 -13.45 -0.87 14.48
CA ASP A 63 -12.25 -1.72 14.47
C ASP A 63 -12.51 -3.03 15.23
N SER A 64 -12.67 -4.18 14.56
CA SER A 64 -12.67 -4.42 13.11
C SER A 64 -13.98 -5.04 12.65
N LEU A 65 -14.29 -4.95 11.36
CA LEU A 65 -15.50 -5.54 10.78
C LEU A 65 -15.58 -7.06 11.03
N SER A 66 -14.43 -7.73 11.10
CA SER A 66 -14.36 -9.18 11.35
C SER A 66 -14.82 -9.58 12.76
N THR A 67 -14.78 -8.66 13.72
CA THR A 67 -15.03 -8.95 15.14
C THR A 67 -16.35 -8.37 15.67
N ILE A 68 -17.04 -7.51 14.92
CA ILE A 68 -18.34 -6.93 15.31
C ILE A 68 -19.56 -7.86 15.11
N SER A 69 -19.36 -9.14 14.80
CA SER A 69 -20.42 -10.14 14.71
C SER A 69 -19.96 -11.48 15.26
N THR A 70 -20.76 -12.07 16.15
CA THR A 70 -20.50 -13.41 16.72
C THR A 70 -20.73 -14.55 15.73
N LYS A 71 -21.43 -14.29 14.60
CA LYS A 71 -21.73 -15.28 13.56
C LYS A 71 -20.65 -15.37 12.48
N GLY A 72 -19.64 -14.50 12.53
CA GLY A 72 -18.53 -14.43 11.59
C GLY A 72 -18.92 -13.89 10.21
N GLU A 73 -17.91 -13.55 9.40
CA GLU A 73 -18.07 -12.93 8.08
C GLU A 73 -18.78 -13.82 7.05
N SER A 74 -18.89 -15.12 7.31
CA SER A 74 -19.62 -16.09 6.48
C SER A 74 -21.15 -15.93 6.56
N ALA A 75 -21.67 -15.23 7.57
CA ALA A 75 -23.08 -14.89 7.68
C ALA A 75 -23.39 -13.64 6.84
N VAL A 76 -23.44 -13.82 5.52
CA VAL A 76 -23.62 -12.77 4.50
C VAL A 76 -24.79 -11.82 4.81
N GLU A 77 -25.92 -12.36 5.27
CA GLU A 77 -27.10 -11.57 5.64
C GLU A 77 -26.86 -10.69 6.88
N ASP A 78 -26.08 -11.17 7.85
CA ASP A 78 -25.77 -10.45 9.08
C ASP A 78 -24.85 -9.26 8.77
N VAL A 79 -23.80 -9.49 7.98
CA VAL A 79 -22.91 -8.42 7.49
C VAL A 79 -23.72 -7.37 6.71
N ARG A 80 -24.66 -7.79 5.86
CA ARG A 80 -25.52 -6.86 5.12
C ARG A 80 -26.40 -6.02 6.07
N ASN A 81 -26.98 -6.63 7.09
CA ASN A 81 -27.81 -5.91 8.07
C ASN A 81 -26.99 -4.90 8.88
N ILE A 82 -25.81 -5.30 9.33
CA ILE A 82 -24.87 -4.42 10.04
C ILE A 82 -24.46 -3.23 9.14
N LEU A 83 -24.06 -3.49 7.91
CA LEU A 83 -23.67 -2.43 6.97
C LEU A 83 -24.85 -1.50 6.63
N ALA A 84 -26.07 -2.03 6.52
CA ALA A 84 -27.28 -1.22 6.33
C ALA A 84 -27.56 -0.33 7.54
N PHE A 85 -27.42 -0.86 8.76
CA PHE A 85 -27.54 -0.09 9.99
C PHE A 85 -26.50 1.04 10.06
N LEU A 86 -25.23 0.74 9.81
CA LEU A 86 -24.14 1.74 9.81
C LEU A 86 -24.34 2.82 8.74
N SER A 87 -24.81 2.44 7.55
CA SER A 87 -25.21 3.38 6.50
C SER A 87 -26.37 4.28 6.94
N GLY A 88 -27.32 3.71 7.71
CA GLY A 88 -28.41 4.45 8.36
C GLY A 88 -27.90 5.48 9.36
N ILE A 89 -26.97 5.11 10.24
CA ILE A 89 -26.31 6.03 11.18
C ILE A 89 -25.58 7.15 10.43
N ALA A 90 -24.75 6.80 9.45
CA ALA A 90 -23.98 7.77 8.67
C ALA A 90 -24.88 8.82 8.03
N ARG A 91 -26.00 8.39 7.44
CA ARG A 91 -26.98 9.27 6.79
C ARG A 91 -27.80 10.08 7.80
N GLY A 92 -28.29 9.43 8.85
CA GLY A 92 -29.18 10.05 9.84
C GLY A 92 -28.50 11.14 10.65
N PHE A 93 -27.22 10.95 10.98
CA PHE A 93 -26.43 11.91 11.75
C PHE A 93 -25.45 12.72 10.90
N ASN A 94 -25.44 12.53 9.58
CA ASN A 94 -24.49 13.17 8.65
C ASN A 94 -23.03 13.03 9.10
N VAL A 95 -22.65 11.81 9.48
CA VAL A 95 -21.32 11.50 10.05
C VAL A 95 -20.60 10.46 9.19
N PRO A 96 -19.31 10.65 8.86
CA PRO A 96 -18.53 9.62 8.18
C PRO A 96 -18.31 8.41 9.08
N VAL A 97 -18.47 7.22 8.50
CA VAL A 97 -18.17 5.93 9.12
C VAL A 97 -16.99 5.29 8.40
N LEU A 98 -15.91 5.03 9.14
CA LEU A 98 -14.72 4.31 8.69
C LEU A 98 -14.75 2.89 9.23
N LEU A 99 -14.62 1.91 8.34
CA LEU A 99 -14.58 0.48 8.67
C LEU A 99 -13.18 -0.05 8.43
N ILE A 100 -12.60 -0.69 9.45
CA ILE A 100 -11.33 -1.43 9.33
C ILE A 100 -11.67 -2.89 9.07
N HIS A 101 -11.09 -3.47 8.02
CA HIS A 101 -11.28 -4.87 7.66
C HIS A 101 -9.92 -5.51 7.36
N HIS A 102 -9.61 -6.57 8.11
CA HIS A 102 -8.37 -7.32 7.97
C HIS A 102 -8.50 -8.33 6.83
N ILE A 103 -7.57 -8.30 5.88
CA ILE A 103 -7.56 -9.23 4.75
C ILE A 103 -6.82 -10.51 5.17
N LYS A 104 -7.32 -11.68 4.75
CA LYS A 104 -6.65 -12.95 5.02
C LYS A 104 -5.25 -12.97 4.40
N LYS A 105 -4.27 -13.42 5.18
CA LYS A 105 -2.90 -13.64 4.71
C LYS A 105 -2.90 -14.71 3.61
N ARG A 106 -2.60 -14.34 2.36
CA ARG A 106 -2.37 -15.30 1.26
C ARG A 106 -1.06 -16.04 1.53
N SER A 107 -1.13 -17.25 2.08
CA SER A 107 0.00 -18.18 2.14
C SER A 107 -0.18 -19.26 1.07
N LEU A 108 0.62 -19.20 0.01
CA LEU A 108 0.76 -20.33 -0.92
C LEU A 108 1.65 -21.40 -0.24
N PRO A 109 1.32 -22.70 -0.35
CA PRO A 109 2.15 -23.76 0.22
C PRO A 109 3.58 -23.68 -0.33
N GLY A 110 4.57 -23.55 0.56
CA GLY A 110 5.99 -23.49 0.19
C GLY A 110 6.53 -22.11 -0.22
N MET A 111 5.70 -21.05 -0.23
CA MET A 111 6.15 -19.68 -0.47
C MET A 111 6.01 -18.82 0.80
N LYS A 112 7.02 -17.98 1.09
CA LYS A 112 6.87 -16.84 2.02
C LYS A 112 5.65 -16.03 1.57
N SER A 113 4.91 -15.46 2.54
CA SER A 113 3.68 -14.70 2.28
C SER A 113 3.86 -13.75 1.10
N VAL A 114 3.07 -13.95 0.05
CA VAL A 114 3.20 -13.15 -1.15
C VAL A 114 2.60 -11.79 -0.85
N PHE A 115 3.45 -10.76 -0.85
CA PHE A 115 3.06 -9.36 -0.75
C PHE A 115 2.47 -8.92 -2.10
N VAL A 116 1.27 -9.44 -2.40
CA VAL A 116 0.55 -9.14 -3.65
C VAL A 116 -0.05 -7.73 -3.56
N GLU A 117 -0.04 -7.02 -4.68
CA GLU A 117 -0.85 -5.81 -4.84
C GLU A 117 -2.32 -6.11 -4.52
N LEU A 118 -2.89 -5.37 -3.57
CA LEU A 118 -4.28 -5.56 -3.18
C LEU A 118 -5.21 -5.12 -4.32
N ASP A 119 -6.12 -6.01 -4.70
CA ASP A 119 -7.19 -5.72 -5.63
C ASP A 119 -8.58 -5.84 -4.98
N LEU A 120 -9.64 -5.63 -5.76
CA LEU A 120 -11.00 -5.83 -5.24
C LEU A 120 -11.36 -7.32 -5.10
N GLU A 121 -10.60 -8.23 -5.70
CA GLU A 121 -10.77 -9.67 -5.55
C GLU A 121 -10.19 -10.19 -4.23
N ASP A 122 -9.27 -9.48 -3.60
CA ASP A 122 -8.86 -9.72 -2.21
C ASP A 122 -10.01 -9.57 -1.21
N LEU A 123 -11.06 -8.85 -1.59
CA LEU A 123 -12.29 -8.71 -0.82
C LEU A 123 -13.33 -9.78 -1.19
N ARG A 124 -12.97 -10.80 -1.99
CA ARG A 124 -13.84 -11.90 -2.49
C ARG A 124 -14.17 -12.94 -1.40
N GLY A 125 -14.69 -12.44 -0.29
CA GLY A 125 -15.55 -13.11 0.69
C GLY A 125 -16.67 -12.18 1.18
N SER A 126 -16.65 -10.90 0.75
CA SER A 126 -17.46 -9.84 1.32
C SER A 126 -17.88 -8.83 0.23
N SER A 127 -18.48 -9.32 -0.85
CA SER A 127 -19.00 -8.49 -1.96
C SER A 127 -19.90 -7.34 -1.48
N HIS A 128 -20.57 -7.50 -0.34
CA HIS A 128 -21.36 -6.45 0.32
C HIS A 128 -20.54 -5.26 0.82
N ILE A 129 -19.32 -5.49 1.32
CA ILE A 129 -18.40 -4.42 1.73
C ILE A 129 -18.07 -3.57 0.50
N VAL A 130 -17.70 -4.23 -0.60
CA VAL A 130 -17.40 -3.53 -1.86
C VAL A 130 -18.61 -2.77 -2.37
N ALA A 131 -19.81 -3.36 -2.30
CA ALA A 131 -21.03 -2.73 -2.79
C ALA A 131 -21.41 -1.47 -2.00
N ILE A 132 -21.33 -1.51 -0.66
CA ILE A 132 -21.79 -0.43 0.22
C ILE A 132 -20.74 0.67 0.39
N GLY A 133 -19.45 0.31 0.37
CA GLY A 133 -18.35 1.26 0.48
C GLY A 133 -18.39 2.32 -0.62
N ARG A 134 -18.42 3.61 -0.21
CA ARG A 134 -18.29 4.75 -1.14
C ARG A 134 -16.85 4.93 -1.62
N THR A 135 -15.90 4.66 -0.73
CA THR A 135 -14.47 4.65 -1.00
C THR A 135 -13.88 3.42 -0.32
N ILE A 136 -12.94 2.75 -0.98
CA ILE A 136 -12.15 1.66 -0.41
C ILE A 136 -10.68 2.04 -0.54
N ILE A 137 -9.97 2.05 0.58
CA ILE A 137 -8.53 2.32 0.66
C ILE A 137 -7.85 1.01 1.05
N GLY A 138 -6.93 0.55 0.21
CA GLY A 138 -6.06 -0.59 0.50
C GLY A 138 -4.73 -0.08 1.06
N ILE A 139 -4.22 -0.77 2.08
CA ILE A 139 -2.87 -0.57 2.62
C ILE A 139 -2.19 -1.93 2.66
N TRP A 140 -1.04 -2.06 2.01
CA TRP A 140 -0.27 -3.30 1.99
C TRP A 140 1.22 -3.03 1.98
N GLN A 141 1.99 -3.98 2.50
CA GLN A 141 3.44 -3.96 2.43
C GLN A 141 3.89 -4.34 1.01
N VAL A 142 4.92 -3.64 0.52
CA VAL A 142 5.56 -3.93 -0.76
C VAL A 142 6.93 -4.52 -0.49
N GLN A 143 7.18 -5.70 -1.05
CA GLN A 143 8.50 -6.33 -0.99
C GLN A 143 9.42 -5.62 -1.97
N THR A 144 10.33 -4.79 -1.49
CA THR A 144 11.30 -4.05 -2.31
C THR A 144 12.64 -4.76 -2.45
N THR A 145 12.92 -5.74 -1.59
CA THR A 145 14.11 -6.61 -1.67
C THR A 145 13.74 -8.08 -1.41
N PRO A 146 14.57 -9.05 -1.83
CA PRO A 146 14.29 -10.48 -1.64
C PRO A 146 14.04 -10.89 -0.19
N ASP A 147 14.69 -10.19 0.76
CA ASP A 147 14.72 -10.56 2.18
C ASP A 147 14.05 -9.53 3.11
N ALA A 148 13.33 -8.54 2.58
CA ALA A 148 12.64 -7.54 3.40
C ALA A 148 11.44 -8.14 4.15
N ASP A 149 11.59 -8.32 5.47
CA ASP A 149 10.49 -8.75 6.36
C ASP A 149 9.55 -7.59 6.76
N ASP A 150 10.05 -6.35 6.89
CA ASP A 150 9.26 -5.12 7.11
C ASP A 150 9.68 -4.03 6.12
N GLY A 151 8.96 -4.00 4.99
CA GLY A 151 9.20 -3.11 3.88
C GLY A 151 8.26 -1.89 3.88
N PRO A 152 8.46 -0.95 2.95
CA PRO A 152 7.55 0.18 2.78
C PRO A 152 6.14 -0.31 2.44
N ARG A 153 5.15 0.50 2.78
CA ARG A 153 3.74 0.25 2.54
C ARG A 153 3.24 1.15 1.41
N LYS A 154 2.36 0.59 0.59
CA LYS A 154 1.61 1.31 -0.45
C LYS A 154 0.17 1.49 0.03
N MET A 155 -0.33 2.71 -0.11
CA MET A 155 -1.72 3.07 0.13
C MET A 155 -2.36 3.50 -1.18
N ALA A 156 -3.48 2.89 -1.56
CA ALA A 156 -4.17 3.21 -2.79
C ALA A 156 -5.69 3.17 -2.65
N VAL A 157 -6.38 4.00 -3.43
CA VAL A 157 -7.84 3.99 -3.53
C VAL A 157 -8.28 2.91 -4.53
N LEU A 158 -8.73 1.77 -4.01
CA LEU A 158 -9.20 0.63 -4.80
C LEU A 158 -10.59 0.89 -5.41
N LYS A 159 -11.41 1.69 -4.74
CA LYS A 159 -12.73 2.13 -5.20
C LYS A 159 -13.00 3.58 -4.76
N SER A 160 -13.60 4.37 -5.64
CA SER A 160 -14.15 5.69 -5.32
C SER A 160 -15.41 5.92 -6.13
N ASN A 161 -16.51 6.26 -5.43
CA ASN A 161 -17.76 6.74 -6.03
C ASN A 161 -17.87 8.27 -5.98
N LEU A 162 -16.86 8.96 -5.43
CA LEU A 162 -16.89 10.40 -5.15
C LEU A 162 -16.07 11.23 -6.15
N GLY A 163 -15.23 10.59 -6.96
CA GLY A 163 -14.37 11.25 -7.93
C GLY A 163 -13.27 10.34 -8.46
N ALA A 164 -12.39 10.91 -9.28
CA ALA A 164 -11.23 10.21 -9.82
C ALA A 164 -10.35 9.64 -8.69
N LYS A 165 -9.79 8.45 -8.92
CA LYS A 165 -8.87 7.82 -7.96
C LYS A 165 -7.57 8.65 -7.92
N PRO A 166 -7.13 9.12 -6.75
CA PRO A 166 -5.83 9.79 -6.62
C PRO A 166 -4.69 8.80 -6.92
N LYS A 167 -3.49 9.35 -7.18
CA LYS A 167 -2.27 8.53 -7.21
C LYS A 167 -2.07 7.83 -5.87
N ALA A 168 -1.52 6.62 -5.91
CA ALA A 168 -1.14 5.91 -4.70
C ALA A 168 -0.08 6.70 -3.92
N LEU A 169 0.02 6.43 -2.62
CA LEU A 169 1.03 6.98 -1.74
C LEU A 169 1.91 5.85 -1.18
N GLY A 170 3.18 6.16 -0.95
CA GLY A 170 4.12 5.29 -0.26
C GLY A 170 4.41 5.80 1.14
N PHE A 171 4.60 4.92 2.10
CA PHE A 171 5.08 5.30 3.43
C PHE A 171 5.84 4.18 4.14
N GLU A 172 6.67 4.58 5.09
CA GLU A 172 7.36 3.69 6.02
C GLU A 172 6.89 3.96 7.45
N MET A 173 6.84 2.92 8.27
CA MET A 173 6.65 3.03 9.71
C MET A 173 8.02 3.07 10.36
N LYS A 174 8.37 4.19 11.02
CA LYS A 174 9.67 4.33 11.70
C LYS A 174 9.49 4.46 13.21
N PRO A 175 10.42 3.93 14.01
CA PRO A 175 10.40 4.13 15.45
C PRO A 175 10.38 5.62 15.79
N LEU A 176 9.51 6.01 16.71
CA LEU A 176 9.51 7.34 17.32
C LEU A 176 10.21 7.26 18.67
N HIS A 177 11.22 8.11 18.90
CA HIS A 177 11.85 8.21 20.21
C HIS A 177 10.99 9.05 21.19
N PRO A 178 10.88 8.69 22.48
CA PRO A 178 11.46 7.49 23.12
C PRO A 178 10.62 6.21 22.94
N ALA A 179 9.35 6.33 22.53
CA ALA A 179 8.47 5.20 22.23
C ALA A 179 7.42 5.59 21.18
N GLY A 180 7.00 4.62 20.37
CA GLY A 180 5.96 4.77 19.37
C GLY A 180 6.45 4.56 17.94
N VAL A 181 5.59 4.89 16.99
CA VAL A 181 5.83 4.76 15.55
C VAL A 181 5.35 6.03 14.86
N THR A 182 6.14 6.55 13.93
CA THR A 182 5.75 7.63 13.04
C THR A 182 5.61 7.13 11.60
N ILE A 183 4.77 7.81 10.82
CA ILE A 183 4.65 7.57 9.38
C ILE A 183 5.60 8.54 8.66
N GLN A 184 6.56 8.00 7.94
CA GLN A 184 7.34 8.76 6.97
C GLN A 184 6.77 8.52 5.58
N TRP A 185 6.21 9.56 4.96
CA TRP A 185 5.73 9.52 3.59
C TRP A 185 6.91 9.48 2.60
N LEU A 186 6.75 8.72 1.53
CA LEU A 186 7.71 8.63 0.43
C LEU A 186 7.28 9.56 -0.71
N ASP A 187 8.25 10.05 -1.49
CA ASP A 187 7.99 10.91 -2.66
C ASP A 187 7.23 10.16 -3.77
N SER A 188 7.41 8.84 -3.84
CA SER A 188 6.72 7.95 -4.76
C SER A 188 6.28 6.65 -4.07
N PRO A 189 5.22 5.99 -4.56
CA PRO A 189 4.84 4.66 -4.08
C PRO A 189 5.96 3.64 -4.29
N PRO A 190 6.19 2.73 -3.33
CA PRO A 190 7.18 1.68 -3.51
C PRO A 190 6.78 0.73 -4.64
N GLU A 191 7.77 0.29 -5.40
CA GLU A 191 7.61 -0.71 -6.46
C GLU A 191 8.01 -2.09 -5.96
N ALA A 192 7.30 -3.12 -6.43
CA ALA A 192 7.61 -4.49 -6.07
C ALA A 192 8.96 -4.91 -6.67
N TYR A 193 9.75 -5.62 -5.88
CA TYR A 193 10.98 -6.24 -6.32
C TYR A 193 10.71 -7.16 -7.50
N ARG A 194 11.49 -6.98 -8.56
CA ARG A 194 11.57 -7.91 -9.68
C ARG A 194 13.03 -8.35 -9.78
N SER A 195 13.25 -9.65 -9.97
CA SER A 195 14.59 -10.14 -10.25
C SER A 195 15.12 -9.43 -11.51
N PRO A 196 16.37 -8.93 -11.49
CA PRO A 196 16.97 -8.31 -12.65
C PRO A 196 16.81 -9.20 -13.87
N THR A 197 16.29 -8.64 -14.95
CA THR A 197 16.27 -9.34 -16.23
C THR A 197 17.67 -9.31 -16.85
N ARG A 198 17.93 -10.19 -17.81
CA ARG A 198 19.18 -10.16 -18.59
C ARG A 198 19.42 -8.81 -19.30
N ILE A 199 18.34 -8.05 -19.55
CA ILE A 199 18.42 -6.68 -20.09
C ILE A 199 18.86 -5.70 -19.01
N ASP A 200 18.33 -5.82 -17.78
CA ASP A 200 18.71 -4.97 -16.64
C ASP A 200 20.19 -5.19 -16.27
N GLU A 201 20.64 -6.44 -16.19
CA GLU A 201 22.06 -6.79 -15.98
C GLU A 201 22.96 -6.18 -17.05
N CYS A 202 22.53 -6.24 -18.31
CA CYS A 202 23.26 -5.65 -19.43
C CYS A 202 23.27 -4.12 -19.38
N ALA A 203 22.20 -3.49 -18.89
CA ALA A 203 22.08 -2.05 -18.75
C ALA A 203 23.00 -1.53 -17.63
N GLU A 204 23.01 -2.20 -16.48
CA GLU A 204 23.90 -1.91 -15.36
C GLU A 204 25.37 -2.08 -15.77
N TRP A 205 25.69 -3.21 -16.42
CA TRP A 205 27.03 -3.43 -16.97
C TRP A 205 27.43 -2.34 -17.97
N LEU A 206 26.53 -1.93 -18.87
CA LEU A 206 26.81 -0.92 -19.89
C LEU A 206 27.13 0.44 -19.26
N LEU A 207 26.37 0.85 -18.23
CA LEU A 207 26.66 2.08 -17.49
C LEU A 207 28.00 2.00 -16.77
N GLY A 208 28.28 0.89 -16.07
CA GLY A 208 29.56 0.68 -15.39
C GLY A 208 30.75 0.71 -16.34
N TYR A 209 30.63 0.02 -17.48
CA TYR A 209 31.66 -0.01 -18.51
C TYR A 209 31.96 1.37 -19.11
N LEU A 210 30.92 2.15 -19.44
CA LEU A 210 31.12 3.51 -19.97
C LEU A 210 31.69 4.46 -18.90
N ALA A 211 31.30 4.30 -17.63
CA ALA A 211 31.83 5.09 -16.53
C ALA A 211 33.32 4.79 -16.28
N GLU A 212 33.72 3.52 -16.31
CA GLU A 212 35.11 3.08 -16.13
C GLU A 212 36.01 3.58 -17.26
N MET A 213 35.53 3.55 -18.50
CA MET A 213 36.28 4.03 -19.65
C MET A 213 36.48 5.56 -19.63
N GLY A 214 35.57 6.32 -19.00
CA GLY A 214 35.67 7.78 -18.83
C GLY A 214 35.56 8.62 -20.12
N GLU A 215 35.65 7.99 -21.29
CA GLU A 215 35.59 8.62 -22.61
C GLU A 215 34.48 7.99 -23.48
N PRO A 216 33.99 8.69 -24.52
CA PRO A 216 33.00 8.12 -25.44
C PRO A 216 33.51 6.86 -26.15
N VAL A 217 32.79 5.75 -26.01
CA VAL A 217 33.18 4.45 -26.58
C VAL A 217 32.36 4.14 -27.84
N LYS A 218 33.01 3.63 -28.89
CA LYS A 218 32.32 3.25 -30.12
C LYS A 218 31.37 2.06 -29.89
N PRO A 219 30.17 2.02 -30.50
CA PRO A 219 29.22 0.94 -30.30
C PRO A 219 29.78 -0.45 -30.61
N ASN A 220 30.66 -0.58 -31.60
CA ASN A 220 31.29 -1.87 -31.93
C ASN A 220 32.23 -2.37 -30.83
N ASP A 221 32.94 -1.47 -30.14
CA ASP A 221 33.82 -1.83 -29.04
C ASP A 221 33.00 -2.25 -27.81
N VAL A 222 31.90 -1.52 -27.54
CA VAL A 222 30.91 -1.90 -26.53
C VAL A 222 30.34 -3.29 -26.82
N LEU A 223 29.94 -3.57 -28.06
CA LEU A 223 29.39 -4.88 -28.45
C LEU A 223 30.40 -6.02 -28.26
N ARG A 224 31.67 -5.77 -28.56
CA ARG A 224 32.75 -6.74 -28.35
C ARG A 224 32.96 -7.03 -26.86
N ALA A 225 33.04 -5.99 -26.03
CA ALA A 225 33.15 -6.13 -24.57
C ALA A 225 31.92 -6.84 -23.97
N ALA A 226 30.72 -6.50 -24.44
CA ALA A 226 29.46 -7.10 -23.98
C ALA A 226 29.37 -8.60 -24.31
N THR A 227 29.89 -9.00 -25.48
CA THR A 227 29.92 -10.41 -25.90
C THR A 227 30.81 -11.24 -24.97
N LEU A 228 31.93 -10.69 -24.49
CA LEU A 228 32.80 -11.37 -23.51
C LEU A 228 32.11 -11.58 -22.16
N GLN A 229 31.14 -10.74 -21.81
CA GLN A 229 30.30 -10.85 -20.62
C GLN A 229 29.05 -11.72 -20.85
N GLY A 230 28.92 -12.32 -22.04
CA GLY A 230 27.81 -13.19 -22.39
C GLY A 230 26.50 -12.45 -22.71
N PHE A 231 26.57 -11.19 -23.15
CA PHE A 231 25.42 -10.44 -23.66
C PHE A 231 25.35 -10.50 -25.18
N SER A 232 24.14 -10.71 -25.71
CA SER A 232 23.91 -10.70 -27.16
C SER A 232 23.82 -9.26 -27.69
N ARG A 233 24.11 -9.07 -28.97
CA ARG A 233 23.96 -7.76 -29.65
C ARG A 233 22.55 -7.18 -29.46
N SER A 234 21.51 -8.00 -29.57
CA SER A 234 20.12 -7.53 -29.41
C SER A 234 19.83 -7.08 -27.97
N THR A 235 20.40 -7.76 -26.96
CA THR A 235 20.30 -7.38 -25.55
C THR A 235 20.95 -6.01 -25.31
N VAL A 236 22.15 -5.77 -25.85
CA VAL A 236 22.88 -4.51 -25.68
C VAL A 236 22.09 -3.32 -26.24
N TYR A 237 21.54 -3.44 -27.45
CA TYR A 237 20.75 -2.35 -28.02
C TYR A 237 19.42 -2.13 -27.30
N ARG A 238 18.79 -3.18 -26.76
CA ARG A 238 17.60 -3.04 -25.91
C ARG A 238 17.92 -2.36 -24.58
N ALA A 239 19.01 -2.73 -23.94
CA ALA A 239 19.52 -2.08 -22.73
C ALA A 239 19.83 -0.60 -23.00
N ARG A 240 20.56 -0.30 -24.08
CA ARG A 240 20.81 1.09 -24.52
C ARG A 240 19.51 1.87 -24.74
N ASN A 241 18.50 1.24 -25.35
CA ASN A 241 17.21 1.90 -25.58
C ASN A 241 16.43 2.16 -24.28
N ALA A 242 16.61 1.33 -23.24
CA ALA A 242 16.06 1.57 -21.92
C ALA A 242 16.80 2.73 -21.19
N LEU A 243 18.06 2.96 -21.55
CA LEU A 243 18.94 3.99 -20.97
C LEU A 243 19.03 5.27 -21.80
N LYS A 244 18.05 5.56 -22.67
CA LYS A 244 18.12 6.69 -23.62
C LYS A 244 18.45 8.04 -22.99
N ASP A 245 17.97 8.30 -21.77
CA ASP A 245 18.21 9.56 -21.07
C ASP A 245 19.57 9.59 -20.36
N ALA A 246 20.13 8.41 -20.06
CA ALA A 246 21.40 8.24 -19.35
C ALA A 246 22.61 8.07 -20.29
N ILE A 247 22.39 7.65 -21.55
CA ILE A 247 23.46 7.45 -22.54
C ILE A 247 23.14 8.23 -23.80
N THR A 248 24.01 9.18 -24.14
CA THR A 248 23.89 10.02 -25.33
C THR A 248 24.79 9.54 -26.46
N ASP A 249 24.31 9.70 -27.70
CA ASP A 249 25.12 9.59 -28.92
C ASP A 249 25.95 10.88 -29.09
N THR A 250 27.24 10.74 -29.41
CA THR A 250 28.12 11.89 -29.71
C THR A 250 28.00 12.37 -31.16
N GLY A 251 27.44 11.54 -32.05
CA GLY A 251 27.23 11.88 -33.45
C GLY A 251 25.86 12.52 -33.74
N PRO A 252 25.71 13.23 -34.88
CA PRO A 252 24.44 13.83 -35.30
C PRO A 252 23.36 12.80 -35.66
N SER A 253 23.74 11.54 -35.84
CA SER A 253 22.83 10.42 -36.04
C SER A 253 23.42 9.11 -35.47
N PRO A 254 22.58 8.13 -35.10
CA PRO A 254 23.04 6.83 -34.59
C PRO A 254 23.95 6.05 -35.54
N HIS A 255 23.90 6.36 -36.84
CA HIS A 255 24.67 5.71 -37.91
C HIS A 255 25.88 6.53 -38.37
N ALA A 256 26.16 7.68 -37.75
CA ALA A 256 27.34 8.47 -38.09
C ALA A 256 28.62 7.65 -37.84
N PRO A 257 29.62 7.70 -38.74
CA PRO A 257 30.84 6.87 -38.63
C PRO A 257 31.68 7.16 -37.38
N ASN A 258 31.52 8.36 -36.80
CA ASN A 258 32.17 8.78 -35.57
C ASN A 258 31.23 8.75 -34.35
N ASN A 259 30.06 8.09 -34.47
CA ASN A 259 29.15 8.00 -33.33
C ASN A 259 29.76 7.09 -32.25
N ALA A 260 29.81 7.62 -31.03
CA ALA A 260 30.21 6.95 -29.81
C ALA A 260 29.19 7.20 -28.71
N TRP A 261 29.10 6.26 -27.77
CA TRP A 261 28.22 6.35 -26.61
C TRP A 261 28.98 6.94 -25.42
N LYS A 262 28.36 7.90 -24.74
CA LYS A 262 28.87 8.51 -23.52
C LYS A 262 27.73 8.56 -22.49
N ILE A 263 28.07 8.47 -21.20
CA ILE A 263 27.13 8.81 -20.13
C ILE A 263 26.74 10.28 -20.26
N SER A 264 25.45 10.54 -20.13
CA SER A 264 24.87 11.88 -20.17
C SER A 264 25.37 12.69 -18.98
N ASP A 265 25.83 13.93 -19.21
CA ASP A 265 26.28 14.84 -18.14
C ASP A 265 25.10 15.49 -17.38
N VAL A 266 23.86 15.01 -17.58
CA VAL A 266 22.68 15.54 -16.91
C VAL A 266 22.68 15.08 -15.45
N GLU A 267 23.02 16.01 -14.54
CA GLU A 267 22.84 15.87 -13.10
C GLU A 267 21.43 15.35 -12.78
N LYS A 268 21.36 14.29 -11.96
CA LYS A 268 20.12 13.83 -11.32
C LYS A 268 19.69 14.77 -10.21
#